data_AF-H9FLI6-F1
#
_entry.id   AF-H9FLI6-F1
#
_cell.length_a   1.000
_cell.length_b   1.000
_cell.length_c   1.000
_cell.angle_alpha   90.00
_cell.angle_beta   90.00
_cell.angle_gamma   90.00
#
_symmetry.space_group_name_H-M   'P 1'
#
loop_
_entity.id
_entity.type
_entity.pdbx_description
1 polymer ?
#
loop_
_entity_poly.entity_id
_entity_poly.type
_entity_poly.pdbx_seq_one_letter_code
_entity_poly.pdbx_strand_id
1 'polypeptide(L)'
;GQYSKGTCQCYSGWKGAECDVPMNQCIDPSCGGHGSCIDGNCVCSAGYKGQHCEEVDCLDPTCSSHGVCVNGECLCSPGWGGLNCELARVQCPDQCSGHGTYLPDTGLCSCDPNWMGPDCSVEVCSVDCGTHGVCIGGACR
;
A
#
# COMPACT_ATOMS: atom_id res chain seq x y z
N GLY A 1 18.61 -2.05 -41.61
CA GLY A 1 17.37 -1.72 -42.35
C GLY A 1 17.72 -0.94 -43.60
N GLN A 2 16.73 -0.27 -44.19
CA GLN A 2 16.93 0.71 -45.27
C GLN A 2 16.77 2.12 -44.74
N TYR A 3 17.77 2.98 -44.93
CA TYR A 3 17.68 4.39 -44.53
C TYR A 3 16.87 5.18 -45.55
N SER A 4 15.83 5.87 -45.08
CA SER A 4 15.00 6.74 -45.91
C SER A 4 14.57 7.96 -45.10
N LYS A 5 14.79 9.16 -45.65
CA LYS A 5 14.40 10.46 -45.06
C LYS A 5 14.81 10.67 -43.59
N GLY A 6 15.97 10.18 -43.19
CA GLY A 6 16.49 10.36 -41.82
C GLY A 6 15.99 9.34 -40.80
N THR A 7 15.30 8.29 -41.22
CA THR A 7 14.88 7.19 -40.35
C THR A 7 15.30 5.85 -40.95
N CYS A 8 15.74 4.90 -40.10
CA CYS A 8 16.04 3.54 -40.54
C CYS A 8 14.74 2.72 -40.56
N GLN A 9 14.34 2.23 -41.73
CA GLN A 9 13.24 1.26 -41.85
C GLN A 9 13.79 -0.14 -41.63
N CYS A 10 13.38 -0.77 -40.53
CA CYS A 10 13.92 -2.08 -40.15
C CYS A 10 13.37 -3.20 -41.03
N TYR A 11 14.23 -4.17 -41.32
CA TYR A 11 13.79 -5.44 -41.89
C TYR A 11 12.99 -6.22 -40.83
N SER A 12 12.18 -7.19 -41.27
CA SER A 12 11.35 -7.99 -40.36
C SER A 12 12.20 -8.61 -39.25
N GLY A 13 11.71 -8.49 -38.01
CA GLY A 13 12.40 -9.02 -36.83
C GLY A 13 13.41 -8.07 -36.17
N TRP A 14 13.56 -6.83 -36.65
CA TRP A 14 14.47 -5.83 -36.07
C TRP A 14 13.73 -4.52 -35.74
N LYS A 15 14.21 -3.81 -34.73
CA LYS A 15 13.71 -2.50 -34.26
C LYS A 15 14.86 -1.66 -33.69
N GLY A 16 14.54 -0.48 -33.17
CA GLY A 16 15.51 0.51 -32.71
C GLY A 16 15.81 1.56 -33.78
N ALA A 17 16.42 2.68 -33.37
CA ALA A 17 16.73 3.80 -34.27
C ALA A 17 17.68 3.39 -35.41
N GLU A 18 18.54 2.40 -35.16
CA GLU A 18 19.52 1.87 -36.11
C GLU A 18 19.17 0.46 -36.63
N CYS A 19 18.03 -0.11 -36.21
CA CYS A 19 17.60 -1.48 -36.52
C CYS A 19 18.59 -2.56 -36.07
N ASP A 20 19.24 -2.32 -34.94
CA ASP A 20 20.26 -3.14 -34.30
C ASP A 20 19.68 -3.98 -33.14
N VAL A 21 18.42 -3.75 -32.76
CA VAL A 21 17.75 -4.47 -31.68
C VAL A 21 16.80 -5.52 -32.27
N PRO A 22 16.94 -6.81 -31.92
CA PRO A 22 15.98 -7.85 -32.26
C PRO A 22 14.58 -7.55 -31.71
N MET A 23 13.52 -7.94 -32.43
CA MET A 23 12.15 -7.63 -32.04
C MET A 23 11.74 -8.22 -30.68
N ASN A 24 12.32 -9.37 -30.31
CA ASN A 24 12.13 -10.09 -29.04
C ASN A 24 13.01 -9.56 -27.89
N GLN A 25 13.81 -8.52 -28.11
CA GLN A 25 14.62 -7.87 -27.08
C GLN A 25 14.11 -6.45 -26.84
N CYS A 26 14.25 -5.93 -25.63
CA CYS A 26 13.86 -4.55 -25.34
C CYS A 26 14.99 -3.61 -25.77
N ILE A 27 14.63 -2.39 -26.20
CA ILE A 27 15.62 -1.35 -26.54
C ILE A 27 16.43 -1.00 -25.28
N ASP A 28 15.74 -0.91 -24.14
CA ASP A 28 16.36 -0.89 -22.82
C ASP A 28 16.16 -2.26 -22.15
N PRO A 29 17.22 -3.08 -22.00
CA PRO A 29 17.15 -4.36 -21.30
C PRO A 29 16.73 -4.24 -19.82
N SER A 30 16.98 -3.08 -19.21
CA SER A 30 16.64 -2.79 -17.81
C SER A 30 15.24 -2.20 -17.64
N CYS A 31 14.56 -1.84 -18.73
CA CYS A 31 13.25 -1.18 -18.70
C CYS A 31 13.23 -0.04 -17.68
N GLY A 32 14.13 0.94 -17.86
CA GLY A 32 14.24 2.12 -17.00
C GLY A 32 14.74 1.82 -15.59
N GLY A 33 15.18 0.59 -15.31
CA GLY A 33 15.47 0.10 -13.96
C GLY A 33 14.21 -0.24 -13.14
N HIS A 34 13.02 -0.13 -13.75
CA HIS A 34 11.73 -0.25 -13.08
C HIS A 34 10.82 -1.28 -13.76
N GLY A 35 11.40 -2.27 -14.44
CA GLY A 35 10.63 -3.32 -15.08
C GLY A 35 11.49 -4.52 -15.47
N SER A 36 10.86 -5.46 -16.16
CA SER A 36 11.52 -6.63 -16.73
C SER A 36 11.18 -6.73 -18.21
N CYS A 37 12.20 -7.01 -19.03
CA CYS A 37 11.99 -7.24 -20.46
C CYS A 37 11.44 -8.65 -20.71
N ILE A 38 10.26 -8.75 -21.31
CA ILE A 38 9.61 -10.02 -21.67
C ILE A 38 9.20 -9.95 -23.15
N ASP A 39 9.82 -10.81 -23.97
CA ASP A 39 9.58 -10.92 -25.42
C ASP A 39 9.57 -9.56 -26.15
N GLY A 40 10.57 -8.73 -25.84
CA GLY A 40 10.77 -7.42 -26.45
C GLY A 40 9.85 -6.31 -25.95
N ASN A 41 9.02 -6.59 -24.94
CA ASN A 41 8.16 -5.61 -24.28
C ASN A 41 8.57 -5.45 -22.81
N CYS A 42 8.59 -4.21 -22.33
CA CYS A 42 8.87 -3.94 -20.93
C CYS A 42 7.59 -4.16 -20.10
N VAL A 43 7.69 -5.05 -19.11
CA VAL A 43 6.66 -5.24 -18.08
C VAL A 43 7.09 -4.45 -16.86
N CYS A 44 6.37 -3.37 -16.57
CA CYS A 44 6.73 -2.45 -15.50
C CYS A 44 6.41 -3.00 -14.12
N SER A 45 7.28 -2.68 -13.17
CA SER A 45 7.07 -2.87 -11.75
C SER A 45 5.95 -1.96 -11.26
N ALA A 46 5.31 -2.32 -10.14
CA ALA A 46 4.28 -1.50 -9.52
C ALA A 46 4.79 -0.07 -9.29
N GLY A 47 3.95 0.92 -9.60
CA GLY A 47 4.33 2.34 -9.49
C GLY A 47 4.92 2.97 -10.76
N TYR A 48 5.16 2.19 -11.81
CA TYR A 48 5.79 2.68 -13.05
C TYR A 48 5.00 2.32 -14.30
N LYS A 49 5.11 3.16 -15.32
CA LYS A 49 4.48 3.01 -16.64
C LYS A 49 5.37 3.61 -17.73
N GLY A 50 4.86 3.60 -18.96
CA GLY A 50 5.60 4.02 -20.14
C GLY A 50 6.12 2.83 -20.94
N GLN A 51 6.65 3.11 -22.13
CA GLN A 51 7.15 2.07 -23.04
C GLN A 51 8.38 1.34 -22.46
N HIS A 52 9.13 2.03 -21.61
CA HIS A 52 10.35 1.56 -20.97
C HIS A 52 10.28 1.70 -19.44
N CYS A 53 9.09 1.83 -18.86
CA CYS A 53 8.88 1.98 -17.41
C CYS A 53 9.60 3.19 -16.79
N GLU A 54 9.79 4.24 -17.59
CA GLU A 54 10.47 5.48 -17.26
C GLU A 54 9.56 6.50 -16.56
N GLU A 55 8.24 6.32 -16.67
CA GLU A 55 7.25 7.21 -16.07
C GLU A 55 6.77 6.65 -14.74
N VAL A 56 6.59 7.53 -13.76
CA VAL A 56 5.95 7.16 -12.49
C VAL A 56 4.44 7.18 -12.67
N ASP A 57 3.77 6.08 -12.30
CA ASP A 57 2.31 5.98 -12.39
C ASP A 57 1.61 6.67 -11.22
N CYS A 58 2.14 6.52 -10.00
CA CYS A 58 1.67 7.20 -8.79
C CYS A 58 2.50 8.44 -8.46
N LEU A 59 1.95 9.33 -7.64
CA LEU A 59 2.69 10.48 -7.10
C LEU A 59 3.86 10.04 -6.21
N ASP A 60 3.65 8.95 -5.47
CA ASP A 60 4.69 8.18 -4.79
C ASP A 60 4.62 6.69 -5.24
N PRO A 61 5.60 6.18 -5.99
CA PRO A 61 5.60 4.80 -6.47
C PRO A 61 5.75 3.77 -5.34
N THR A 62 6.27 4.19 -4.18
CA THR A 62 6.43 3.34 -3.00
C THR A 62 5.26 3.45 -2.03
N CYS A 63 4.34 4.41 -2.23
CA CYS A 63 3.26 4.71 -1.31
C CYS A 63 3.75 4.79 0.14
N SER A 64 4.77 5.61 0.41
CA SER A 64 5.45 5.76 1.69
C SER A 64 5.98 4.44 2.30
N SER A 65 6.22 3.41 1.48
CA SER A 65 6.51 2.03 1.94
C SER A 65 5.40 1.41 2.80
N HIS A 66 4.20 1.96 2.72
CA HIS A 66 3.02 1.61 3.50
C HIS A 66 1.82 1.25 2.64
N GLY A 67 2.03 1.04 1.34
CA GLY A 67 0.99 0.66 0.40
C GLY A 67 1.56 0.13 -0.91
N VAL A 68 0.67 -0.09 -1.87
CA VAL A 68 1.01 -0.49 -3.23
C VAL A 68 0.33 0.46 -4.20
N CYS A 69 1.08 0.96 -5.18
CA CYS A 69 0.53 1.76 -6.26
C CYS A 69 -0.26 0.88 -7.24
N VAL A 70 -1.52 1.24 -7.51
CA VAL A 70 -2.40 0.58 -8.46
C VAL A 70 -3.15 1.63 -9.27
N ASN A 71 -2.93 1.66 -10.60
CA ASN A 71 -3.57 2.61 -11.53
C ASN A 71 -3.45 4.09 -11.12
N GLY A 72 -2.27 4.50 -10.66
CA GLY A 72 -2.02 5.87 -10.22
C GLY A 72 -2.54 6.23 -8.82
N GLU A 73 -3.15 5.29 -8.08
CA GLU A 73 -3.59 5.49 -6.70
C GLU A 73 -2.86 4.55 -5.73
N CYS A 74 -2.56 5.03 -4.52
CA CYS A 74 -1.93 4.22 -3.49
C CYS A 74 -2.98 3.45 -2.67
N LEU A 75 -2.94 2.12 -2.76
CA LEU A 75 -3.69 1.23 -1.88
C LEU A 75 -2.91 1.01 -0.57
N CYS A 76 -3.37 1.63 0.50
CA CYS A 76 -2.67 1.59 1.79
C CYS A 76 -2.84 0.28 2.55
N SER A 77 -1.78 -0.12 3.23
CA SER A 77 -1.74 -1.24 4.17
C SER A 77 -2.57 -0.94 5.42
N PRO A 78 -3.04 -1.96 6.15
CA PRO A 78 -3.77 -1.76 7.40
C PRO A 78 -3.01 -0.87 8.39
N GLY A 79 -3.72 0.11 8.98
CA GLY A 79 -3.10 1.09 9.86
C GLY A 79 -2.44 2.27 9.14
N TRP A 80 -2.58 2.39 7.82
CA TRP A 80 -2.08 3.53 7.05
C TRP A 80 -3.18 4.15 6.18
N GLY A 81 -3.01 5.42 5.85
CA GLY A 81 -3.92 6.22 5.04
C GLY A 81 -3.24 7.50 4.55
N GLY A 82 -4.02 8.38 3.93
CA GLY A 82 -3.46 9.51 3.18
C GLY A 82 -3.39 9.17 1.69
N LEU A 83 -3.01 10.16 0.87
CA LEU A 83 -2.97 10.01 -0.58
C LEU A 83 -1.85 9.06 -1.03
N ASN A 84 -0.76 9.03 -0.26
CA ASN A 84 0.45 8.27 -0.50
C ASN A 84 0.75 7.32 0.68
N CYS A 85 -0.26 6.99 1.49
CA CYS A 85 -0.12 6.15 2.70
C CYS A 85 0.85 6.69 3.76
N GLU A 86 1.03 8.00 3.78
CA GLU A 86 1.94 8.73 4.67
C GLU A 86 1.40 8.91 6.09
N LEU A 87 0.08 8.75 6.28
CA LEU A 87 -0.59 8.94 7.56
C LEU A 87 -0.76 7.60 8.27
N ALA A 88 -0.13 7.45 9.42
CA ALA A 88 -0.45 6.36 10.34
C ALA A 88 -1.92 6.53 10.81
N ARG A 89 -2.79 5.62 10.39
CA ARG A 89 -4.12 5.50 11.00
C ARG A 89 -3.92 4.83 12.34
N VAL A 90 -4.40 5.48 13.41
CA VAL A 90 -4.42 4.89 14.75
C VAL A 90 -5.08 3.52 14.63
N GLN A 91 -4.27 2.48 14.77
CA GLN A 91 -4.78 1.12 14.94
C GLN A 91 -5.60 1.17 16.23
N CYS A 92 -6.89 0.85 16.14
CA CYS A 92 -7.72 0.70 17.32
C CYS A 92 -6.95 -0.22 18.28
N PRO A 93 -6.62 0.21 19.51
CA PRO A 93 -5.96 -0.67 20.45
C PRO A 93 -6.82 -1.93 20.60
N ASP A 94 -6.32 -3.07 20.13
CA ASP A 94 -6.98 -4.39 20.07
C ASP A 94 -8.49 -4.40 19.77
N GLN A 95 -8.96 -3.60 18.79
CA GLN A 95 -10.40 -3.47 18.50
C GLN A 95 -11.23 -3.12 19.76
N CYS A 96 -10.72 -2.20 20.58
CA CYS A 96 -11.31 -1.84 21.87
C CYS A 96 -11.39 -3.05 22.80
N SER A 97 -10.32 -3.86 22.85
CA SER A 97 -10.23 -5.11 23.62
C SER A 97 -11.37 -6.11 23.34
N GLY A 98 -12.08 -5.99 22.21
CA GLY A 98 -13.28 -6.78 21.90
C GLY A 98 -14.52 -6.39 22.72
N HIS A 99 -14.46 -5.25 23.43
CA HIS A 99 -15.48 -4.74 24.34
C HIS A 99 -15.90 -3.31 23.98
N GLY A 100 -15.84 -2.97 22.69
CA GLY A 100 -16.29 -1.67 22.21
C GLY A 100 -16.19 -1.49 20.70
N THR A 101 -16.64 -0.33 20.25
CA THR A 101 -16.58 0.10 18.85
C THR A 101 -15.64 1.28 18.72
N TYR A 102 -14.68 1.21 17.79
CA TYR A 102 -13.80 2.33 17.52
C TYR A 102 -14.52 3.45 16.76
N LEU A 103 -14.35 4.69 17.20
CA LEU A 103 -14.92 5.89 16.59
C LEU A 103 -13.86 6.62 15.76
N PRO A 104 -13.89 6.52 14.41
CA PRO A 104 -12.86 7.11 13.55
C PRO A 104 -12.73 8.63 13.69
N ASP A 105 -13.83 9.32 13.96
CA ASP A 105 -13.87 10.79 14.06
C ASP A 105 -13.14 11.33 15.30
N THR A 106 -13.05 10.52 16.37
CA THR A 106 -12.44 10.93 17.64
C THR A 106 -11.14 10.18 17.95
N GLY A 107 -10.89 9.06 17.26
CA GLY A 107 -9.76 8.18 17.56
C GLY A 107 -9.89 7.41 18.87
N LEU A 108 -11.10 7.34 19.45
CA LEU A 108 -11.38 6.71 20.74
C LEU A 108 -12.29 5.50 20.60
N CYS A 109 -12.25 4.62 21.59
CA CYS A 109 -13.19 3.51 21.72
C CYS A 109 -14.46 3.93 22.47
N SER A 110 -15.61 3.59 21.88
CA SER A 110 -16.91 3.59 22.55
C SER A 110 -17.13 2.22 23.17
N CYS A 111 -17.01 2.12 24.49
CA CYS A 111 -17.06 0.84 25.19
C CYS A 111 -18.48 0.29 25.34
N ASP A 112 -18.59 -1.04 25.30
CA ASP A 112 -19.78 -1.79 25.65
C ASP A 112 -20.15 -1.59 27.13
N PRO A 113 -21.41 -1.86 27.53
CA PRO A 113 -21.80 -1.78 28.92
C PRO A 113 -20.91 -2.63 29.83
N ASN A 114 -20.49 -2.05 30.95
CA ASN A 114 -19.55 -2.61 31.92
C ASN A 114 -18.07 -2.63 31.47
N TRP A 115 -17.69 -1.87 30.45
CA TRP A 115 -16.29 -1.68 30.08
C TRP A 115 -15.93 -0.20 30.01
N MET A 116 -14.69 0.13 30.34
CA MET A 116 -14.16 1.48 30.35
C MET A 116 -12.65 1.50 30.04
N GLY A 117 -12.10 2.71 29.92
CA GLY A 117 -10.72 2.94 29.53
C GLY A 117 -10.60 3.35 28.06
N PRO A 118 -9.41 3.80 27.64
CA PRO A 118 -9.17 4.28 26.28
C PRO A 118 -9.31 3.17 25.22
N ASP A 119 -9.16 1.91 25.63
CA ASP A 119 -9.23 0.71 24.82
C ASP A 119 -10.29 -0.30 25.31
N CYS A 120 -11.15 0.09 26.26
CA CYS A 120 -12.18 -0.78 26.85
C CYS A 120 -11.63 -2.05 27.52
N SER A 121 -10.38 -2.01 28.01
CA SER A 121 -9.75 -3.13 28.72
C SER A 121 -10.18 -3.27 30.19
N VAL A 122 -10.89 -2.29 30.74
CA VAL A 122 -11.22 -2.24 32.18
C VAL A 122 -12.70 -2.56 32.40
N GLU A 123 -13.00 -3.65 33.11
CA GLU A 123 -14.38 -3.98 33.52
C GLU A 123 -14.87 -2.99 34.59
N VAL A 124 -16.07 -2.43 34.41
CA VAL A 124 -16.75 -1.57 35.37
C VAL A 124 -17.52 -2.45 36.35
N CYS A 125 -17.09 -2.45 37.61
CA CYS A 125 -17.81 -3.14 38.68
C CYS A 125 -18.91 -2.25 39.28
N SER A 126 -20.01 -2.86 39.71
CA SER A 126 -21.06 -2.14 40.45
C SER A 126 -20.60 -1.68 41.85
N VAL A 127 -19.47 -2.22 42.34
CA VAL A 127 -18.86 -1.92 43.64
C VAL A 127 -17.34 -1.82 43.47
N ASP A 128 -16.71 -0.88 44.17
CA ASP A 128 -15.25 -0.79 44.23
C ASP A 128 -14.69 -2.02 44.97
N CYS A 129 -14.01 -2.90 44.24
CA CYS A 129 -13.43 -4.13 44.79
C CYS A 129 -12.18 -3.89 45.65
N GLY A 130 -11.76 -2.63 45.81
CA GLY A 130 -10.57 -2.26 46.56
C GLY A 130 -9.29 -2.84 45.96
N THR A 131 -8.18 -2.76 46.70
CA THR A 131 -6.85 -3.16 46.21
C THR A 131 -6.62 -4.68 46.15
N HIS A 132 -7.57 -5.48 46.61
CA HIS A 132 -7.41 -6.93 46.77
C HIS A 132 -8.52 -7.77 46.13
N GLY A 133 -9.58 -7.14 45.61
CA GLY A 133 -10.65 -7.84 44.92
C GLY A 133 -10.50 -7.74 43.41
N VAL A 134 -10.90 -8.78 42.70
CA VAL A 134 -10.95 -8.79 41.23
C VAL A 134 -12.40 -8.75 40.78
N CYS A 135 -12.71 -7.90 39.79
CA CYS A 135 -14.00 -7.92 39.13
C CYS A 135 -14.13 -9.17 38.28
N ILE A 136 -15.18 -9.96 38.51
CA ILE A 136 -15.51 -11.09 37.64
C ILE A 136 -17.01 -11.09 37.41
N GLY A 137 -17.46 -10.64 36.24
CA GLY A 137 -18.87 -10.63 35.84
C GLY A 137 -19.70 -9.65 36.67
N GLY A 138 -19.15 -8.45 36.91
CA GLY A 138 -19.80 -7.39 37.70
C GLY A 138 -19.81 -7.59 39.22
N ALA A 139 -19.17 -8.64 39.75
CA ALA A 139 -19.06 -8.91 41.19
C ALA A 139 -17.59 -9.04 41.64
N CYS A 140 -17.29 -8.54 42.85
CA CYS A 140 -15.97 -8.68 43.44
C CYS A 140 -15.74 -10.10 43.98
N ARG A 141 -14.57 -10.66 43.67
CA ARG A 141 -14.10 -11.98 44.12
C ARG A 141 -12.78 -11.85 44.87
#